data_AF-A0A959ECP8-F1
#
_entry.id   AF-A0A959ECP8-F1
#
_cell.length_a   1.000
_cell.length_b   1.000
_cell.length_c   1.000
_cell.angle_alpha   90.00
_cell.angle_beta   90.00
_cell.angle_gamma   90.00
#
_symmetry.space_group_name_H-M   'P 1'
#
loop_
_entity.id
_entity.type
_entity.pdbx_description
1 polymer ?
#
loop_
_entity_poly.entity_id
_entity_poly.type
_entity_poly.pdbx_seq_one_letter_code
_entity_poly.pdbx_strand_id
1 'polypeptide(L)'
;MEVHYDGLKRILDDPFGAYTDLISFNQYHGWYGGDPNDFSKLEWEVKYDKPVFVSEWGGGAQYGFHADEETIWSEEYQAHLYEETLKGIDNIPGLSGFSPWILADFRSPRRPLPVVQNMWNRKGLISEGGHKKKAFGVLRSYYGKLKEGE
;
A
#
# COMPACT_ATOMS: atom_id res chain seq x y z
N MET A 1 -9.09 8.94 7.52
CA MET A 1 -10.52 8.96 7.18
C MET A 1 -10.95 7.55 6.85
N GLU A 2 -12.21 7.24 7.15
CA GLU A 2 -12.84 6.01 6.68
C GLU A 2 -13.01 6.04 5.15
N VAL A 3 -12.94 4.85 4.54
CA VAL A 3 -13.21 4.65 3.12
C VAL A 3 -14.44 3.75 3.03
N HIS A 4 -15.50 4.23 2.39
CA HIS A 4 -16.65 3.39 2.10
C HIS A 4 -16.45 2.65 0.77
N TYR A 5 -16.90 1.40 0.73
CA TYR A 5 -16.68 0.48 -0.39
C TYR A 5 -18.02 0.12 -1.06
N ASP A 6 -18.10 0.33 -2.38
CA ASP A 6 -19.20 -0.13 -3.23
C ASP A 6 -18.61 -0.79 -4.50
N GLY A 7 -18.42 -2.11 -4.46
CA GLY A 7 -17.72 -2.83 -5.52
C GLY A 7 -16.28 -2.32 -5.72
N LEU A 8 -15.99 -1.74 -6.90
CA LEU A 8 -14.71 -1.12 -7.23
C LEU A 8 -14.65 0.37 -6.85
N LYS A 9 -15.77 0.96 -6.43
CA LYS A 9 -15.83 2.36 -6.01
C LYS A 9 -15.30 2.52 -4.58
N ARG A 10 -14.55 3.58 -4.37
CA ARG A 10 -13.94 4.00 -3.10
C ARG A 10 -14.43 5.41 -2.80
N ILE A 11 -15.24 5.56 -1.76
CA ILE A 11 -15.90 6.83 -1.43
C ILE A 11 -15.26 7.40 -0.17
N LEU A 12 -14.77 8.64 -0.27
CA LEU A 12 -14.09 9.40 0.77
C LEU A 12 -14.99 10.57 1.19
N ASP A 13 -15.96 10.29 2.05
CA ASP A 13 -17.00 11.22 2.50
C ASP A 13 -17.12 11.36 4.03
N ASP A 14 -16.19 10.77 4.78
CA ASP A 14 -16.06 10.84 6.23
C ASP A 14 -16.22 12.29 6.73
N PRO A 15 -17.22 12.60 7.57
CA PRO A 15 -17.48 13.94 8.09
C PRO A 15 -16.27 14.61 8.74
N PHE A 16 -15.31 13.83 9.25
CA PHE A 16 -14.07 14.32 9.83
C PHE A 16 -13.25 15.15 8.83
N GLY A 17 -13.37 14.89 7.52
CA GLY A 17 -12.67 15.65 6.47
C GLY A 17 -13.06 17.11 6.35
N ALA A 18 -14.17 17.54 6.96
CA ALA A 18 -14.49 18.97 7.07
C ALA A 18 -13.47 19.73 7.94
N TYR A 19 -12.82 19.06 8.89
CA TYR A 19 -11.99 19.67 9.94
C TYR A 19 -10.48 19.51 9.73
N THR A 20 -10.05 18.89 8.63
CA THR A 20 -8.63 18.65 8.31
C THR A 20 -8.20 19.43 7.08
N ASP A 21 -6.91 19.74 6.96
CA ASP A 21 -6.36 20.38 5.75
C ASP A 21 -6.16 19.37 4.60
N LEU A 22 -6.04 18.08 4.94
CA LEU A 22 -5.80 16.98 4.01
C LEU A 22 -6.90 15.91 4.11
N ILE A 23 -7.21 15.27 2.99
CA ILE A 23 -7.99 14.03 2.96
C ILE A 23 -7.01 12.86 3.04
N SER A 24 -6.73 12.41 4.26
CA SER A 24 -5.79 11.31 4.50
C SER A 24 -6.50 10.01 4.88
N PHE A 25 -6.09 8.90 4.26
CA PHE A 25 -6.67 7.58 4.52
C PHE A 25 -5.69 6.43 4.27
N ASN A 26 -5.99 5.28 4.84
CA ASN A 26 -5.25 4.05 4.64
C ASN A 26 -5.95 3.19 3.58
N GLN A 27 -5.20 2.61 2.66
CA GLN A 27 -5.71 1.76 1.59
C GLN A 27 -4.93 0.43 1.57
N TYR A 28 -5.63 -0.70 1.56
CA TYR A 28 -5.01 -2.03 1.58
C TYR A 28 -5.66 -3.03 0.59
N HIS A 29 -6.29 -2.51 -0.48
CA HIS A 29 -6.72 -3.32 -1.63
C HIS A 29 -5.53 -4.12 -2.18
N GLY A 30 -5.74 -5.41 -2.43
CA GLY A 30 -4.69 -6.35 -2.79
C GLY A 30 -3.93 -6.95 -1.59
N TRP A 31 -4.27 -6.59 -0.35
CA TRP A 31 -3.67 -7.23 0.84
C TRP A 31 -4.71 -7.70 1.87
N TYR A 32 -5.60 -6.81 2.32
CA TYR A 32 -6.68 -7.17 3.24
C TYR A 32 -7.98 -7.58 2.52
N GLY A 33 -7.96 -7.61 1.19
CA GLY A 33 -9.06 -7.98 0.31
C GLY A 33 -8.85 -7.39 -1.08
N GLY A 34 -9.57 -7.93 -2.06
CA GLY A 34 -9.41 -7.55 -3.47
C GLY A 34 -8.16 -8.15 -4.13
N ASP A 35 -8.15 -8.16 -5.46
CA ASP A 35 -7.03 -8.60 -6.29
C ASP A 35 -6.12 -7.40 -6.61
N PRO A 36 -4.78 -7.50 -6.44
CA PRO A 36 -3.85 -6.45 -6.87
C PRO A 36 -4.12 -5.95 -8.30
N ASN A 37 -4.45 -6.84 -9.24
CA ASN A 37 -4.69 -6.53 -10.66
C ASN A 37 -5.93 -5.64 -10.89
N ASP A 38 -6.80 -5.51 -9.89
CA ASP A 38 -7.97 -4.64 -9.96
C ASP A 38 -7.66 -3.20 -9.55
N PHE A 39 -6.46 -2.89 -9.04
CA PHE A 39 -6.18 -1.57 -8.48
C PHE A 39 -6.38 -0.42 -9.49
N SER A 40 -5.94 -0.62 -10.74
CA SER A 40 -6.13 0.35 -11.82
C SER A 40 -7.60 0.56 -12.21
N LYS A 41 -8.49 -0.37 -11.85
CA LYS A 41 -9.93 -0.33 -12.11
C LYS A 41 -10.72 0.34 -10.97
N LEU A 42 -10.05 0.71 -9.87
CA LEU A 42 -10.71 1.38 -8.76
C LEU A 42 -11.15 2.79 -9.16
N GLU A 43 -12.38 3.12 -8.78
CA GLU A 43 -12.94 4.46 -8.95
C GLU A 43 -12.96 5.19 -7.62
N TRP A 44 -12.61 6.47 -7.62
CA TRP A 44 -12.46 7.26 -6.40
C TRP A 44 -13.43 8.44 -6.42
N GLU A 45 -14.25 8.54 -5.38
CA GLU A 45 -15.10 9.70 -5.12
C GLU A 45 -14.60 10.43 -3.89
N VAL A 46 -14.15 11.67 -4.07
CA VAL A 46 -13.64 12.53 -3.00
C VAL A 46 -14.63 13.66 -2.78
N LYS A 47 -15.26 13.69 -1.60
CA LYS A 47 -16.30 14.69 -1.28
C LYS A 47 -15.75 16.12 -1.13
N TYR A 48 -14.51 16.25 -0.68
CA TYR A 48 -13.90 17.51 -0.29
C TYR A 48 -12.86 17.97 -1.32
N ASP A 49 -12.93 19.24 -1.72
CA ASP A 49 -11.92 19.86 -2.59
C ASP A 49 -10.66 20.22 -1.77
N LYS A 50 -9.87 19.20 -1.42
CA LYS A 50 -8.67 19.28 -0.59
C LYS A 50 -7.61 18.29 -1.10
N PRO A 51 -6.31 18.53 -0.84
CA PRO A 51 -5.26 17.58 -1.21
C PRO A 51 -5.49 16.20 -0.58
N VAL A 52 -5.32 15.14 -1.37
CA VAL A 52 -5.51 13.74 -0.95
C VAL A 52 -4.17 13.09 -0.66
N PHE A 53 -4.08 12.34 0.45
CA PHE A 53 -2.85 11.68 0.88
C PHE A 53 -3.10 10.24 1.33
N VAL A 54 -2.46 9.25 0.69
CA VAL A 54 -2.59 7.84 1.11
C VAL A 54 -1.58 7.56 2.22
N SER A 55 -2.02 7.61 3.48
CA SER A 55 -1.14 7.54 4.66
C SER A 55 -0.58 6.15 4.95
N GLU A 56 -1.25 5.09 4.50
CA GLU A 56 -0.71 3.73 4.53
C GLU A 56 -1.22 2.95 3.33
N TRP A 57 -0.36 2.14 2.74
CA TRP A 57 -0.72 1.07 1.81
C TRP A 57 0.42 0.05 1.67
N GLY A 58 0.12 -1.11 1.09
CA GLY A 58 1.11 -2.16 0.81
C GLY A 58 0.73 -3.51 1.42
N GLY A 59 1.68 -4.44 1.40
CA GLY A 59 1.47 -5.84 1.80
C GLY A 59 2.71 -6.48 2.40
N GLY A 60 2.53 -7.66 2.97
CA GLY A 60 3.58 -8.36 3.71
C GLY A 60 4.35 -9.37 2.87
N ALA A 61 5.67 -9.44 3.09
CA ALA A 61 6.53 -10.52 2.62
C ALA A 61 7.57 -10.92 3.65
N GLN A 62 7.95 -12.20 3.69
CA GLN A 62 9.12 -12.66 4.41
C GLN A 62 10.34 -12.57 3.49
N TYR A 63 11.39 -11.88 3.93
CA TYR A 63 12.63 -11.81 3.18
C TYR A 63 13.23 -13.21 2.96
N GLY A 64 13.67 -13.49 1.73
CA GLY A 64 14.21 -14.78 1.30
C GLY A 64 13.16 -15.84 1.00
N PHE A 65 11.87 -15.57 1.19
CA PHE A 65 10.81 -16.45 0.73
C PHE A 65 10.39 -16.08 -0.70
N HIS A 66 10.70 -16.96 -1.64
CA HIS A 66 10.43 -16.77 -3.07
C HIS A 66 9.40 -17.77 -3.58
N ALA A 67 8.44 -17.28 -4.36
CA ALA A 67 7.40 -18.06 -5.02
C ALA A 67 6.88 -17.32 -6.26
N ASP A 68 5.71 -17.71 -6.79
CA ASP A 68 5.01 -16.91 -7.80
C ASP A 68 4.41 -15.61 -7.22
N GLU A 69 3.85 -14.78 -8.10
CA GLU A 69 3.26 -13.48 -7.77
C GLU A 69 1.88 -13.57 -7.08
N GLU A 70 1.28 -14.75 -7.04
CA GLU A 70 -0.02 -15.01 -6.39
C GLU A 70 0.15 -15.56 -4.96
N THR A 71 1.33 -16.08 -4.63
CA THR A 71 1.64 -16.67 -3.33
C THR A 71 1.89 -15.60 -2.27
N ILE A 72 0.87 -15.31 -1.45
CA ILE A 72 0.97 -14.40 -0.31
C ILE A 72 2.19 -14.72 0.56
N TRP A 73 2.85 -13.67 1.04
CA TRP A 73 4.10 -13.67 1.82
C TRP A 73 5.39 -13.82 1.01
N SER A 74 5.33 -14.19 -0.27
CA SER A 74 6.51 -14.19 -1.13
C SER A 74 6.97 -12.75 -1.42
N GLU A 75 8.26 -12.59 -1.70
CA GLU A 75 8.78 -11.30 -2.17
C GLU A 75 8.19 -10.90 -3.52
N GLU A 76 7.85 -11.87 -4.37
CA GLU A 76 7.20 -11.67 -5.68
C GLU A 76 5.79 -11.11 -5.52
N TYR A 77 4.98 -11.65 -4.60
CA TYR A 77 3.64 -11.14 -4.31
C TYR A 77 3.70 -9.69 -3.82
N GLN A 78 4.60 -9.37 -2.88
CA GLN A 78 4.75 -8.00 -2.40
C GLN A 78 5.21 -7.06 -3.51
N ALA A 79 6.12 -7.50 -4.39
CA ALA A 79 6.54 -6.69 -5.54
C ALA A 79 5.39 -6.44 -6.52
N HIS A 80 4.67 -7.50 -6.91
CA HIS A 80 3.50 -7.42 -7.79
C HIS A 80 2.43 -6.48 -7.24
N LEU A 81 2.09 -6.60 -5.94
CA LEU A 81 1.17 -5.68 -5.27
C LEU A 81 1.61 -4.21 -5.39
N TYR A 82 2.92 -3.94 -5.22
CA TYR A 82 3.45 -2.58 -5.35
C TYR A 82 3.37 -2.08 -6.80
N GLU A 83 3.67 -2.93 -7.78
CA GLU A 83 3.59 -2.59 -9.19
C GLU A 83 2.15 -2.23 -9.59
N GLU A 84 1.18 -3.08 -9.26
CA GLU A 84 -0.23 -2.82 -9.59
C GLU A 84 -0.80 -1.61 -8.86
N THR A 85 -0.44 -1.42 -7.59
CA THR A 85 -0.87 -0.22 -6.84
C THR A 85 -0.33 1.04 -7.50
N LEU A 86 0.97 1.08 -7.81
CA LEU A 86 1.61 2.26 -8.40
C LEU A 86 1.17 2.55 -9.84
N LYS A 87 0.70 1.55 -10.59
CA LYS A 87 0.10 1.75 -11.92
C LYS A 87 -1.23 2.52 -11.87
N GLY A 88 -1.99 2.39 -10.78
CA GLY A 88 -3.31 3.01 -10.65
C GLY A 88 -3.40 4.11 -9.60
N ILE A 89 -2.36 4.36 -8.81
CA ILE A 89 -2.44 5.32 -7.69
C ILE A 89 -2.73 6.74 -8.16
N ASP A 90 -2.22 7.10 -9.33
CA ASP A 90 -2.43 8.41 -9.95
C ASP A 90 -3.88 8.64 -10.43
N ASN A 91 -4.73 7.60 -10.41
CA ASN A 91 -6.18 7.73 -10.68
C ASN A 91 -6.95 8.36 -9.51
N ILE A 92 -6.32 8.55 -8.34
CA ILE A 92 -6.95 9.18 -7.18
C ILE A 92 -7.03 10.70 -7.42
N PRO A 93 -8.24 11.30 -7.50
CA PRO A 93 -8.38 12.74 -7.70
C PRO A 93 -7.72 13.53 -6.57
N GLY A 94 -6.90 14.52 -6.92
CA GLY A 94 -6.24 15.39 -5.94
C GLY A 94 -5.10 14.72 -5.16
N LEU A 95 -4.63 13.54 -5.60
CA LEU A 95 -3.48 12.88 -4.98
C LEU A 95 -2.27 13.82 -4.92
N SER A 96 -1.77 14.04 -3.71
CA SER A 96 -0.65 14.92 -3.43
C SER A 96 0.50 14.21 -2.72
N GLY A 97 0.35 12.91 -2.44
CA GLY A 97 1.41 12.09 -1.87
C GLY A 97 0.90 10.82 -1.21
N PHE A 98 1.85 9.99 -0.80
CA PHE A 98 1.56 8.75 -0.09
C PHE A 98 2.76 8.30 0.75
N SER A 99 2.49 7.56 1.82
CA SER A 99 3.50 6.91 2.67
C SER A 99 3.21 5.42 2.79
N PRO A 100 3.86 4.55 2.00
CA PRO A 100 3.61 3.11 2.04
C PRO A 100 3.98 2.55 3.43
N TRP A 101 3.15 1.64 3.92
CA TRP A 101 3.36 0.98 5.20
C TRP A 101 4.09 -0.35 4.95
N ILE A 102 5.35 -0.50 5.31
CA ILE A 102 6.21 0.41 6.10
C ILE A 102 7.66 0.29 5.63
N LEU A 103 8.54 1.17 6.09
CA LEU A 103 9.97 1.09 5.77
C LEU A 103 10.60 -0.25 6.21
N ALA A 104 10.45 -0.63 7.49
CA ALA A 104 11.10 -1.81 8.06
C ALA A 104 10.12 -2.70 8.83
N ASP A 105 10.34 -4.02 8.78
CA ASP A 105 9.60 -4.98 9.60
C ASP A 105 9.72 -4.62 11.08
N PHE A 106 8.62 -4.74 11.83
CA PHE A 106 8.59 -4.37 13.25
C PHE A 106 7.79 -5.35 14.09
N ARG A 107 8.05 -5.36 15.40
CA ARG A 107 7.37 -6.27 16.34
C ARG A 107 5.89 -5.91 16.51
N SER A 108 5.03 -6.91 16.41
CA SER A 108 3.60 -6.78 16.72
C SER A 108 3.06 -8.10 17.27
N PRO A 109 2.49 -8.12 18.49
CA PRO A 109 1.93 -9.33 19.07
C PRO A 109 0.68 -9.83 18.33
N ARG A 110 0.10 -9.00 17.44
CA ARG A 110 -1.05 -9.35 16.60
C ARG A 110 -0.67 -10.09 15.31
N ARG A 111 0.56 -10.58 15.21
CA ARG A 111 1.10 -11.26 14.02
C ARG A 111 1.59 -12.67 14.37
N PRO A 112 0.69 -13.59 14.77
CA PRO A 112 1.06 -14.86 15.37
C PRO A 112 1.40 -15.96 14.36
N LEU A 113 1.29 -15.73 13.04
CA LEU A 113 1.50 -16.77 12.03
C LEU A 113 2.92 -17.36 12.16
N PRO A 114 3.06 -18.65 12.52
CA PRO A 114 4.37 -19.27 12.70
C PRO A 114 5.18 -19.28 11.40
N VAL A 115 6.50 -19.34 11.53
CA VAL A 115 7.50 -19.34 10.43
C VAL A 115 7.59 -18.00 9.72
N VAL A 116 6.46 -17.45 9.28
CA VAL A 116 6.38 -16.23 8.46
C VAL A 116 6.41 -14.97 9.31
N GLN A 117 5.41 -14.79 10.17
CA GLN A 117 5.29 -13.57 10.95
C GLN A 117 6.11 -13.65 12.23
N ASN A 118 5.95 -14.72 13.03
CA ASN A 118 6.67 -14.88 14.30
C ASN A 118 6.70 -13.60 15.15
N MET A 119 5.54 -12.95 15.31
CA MET A 119 5.35 -11.66 16.00
C MET A 119 5.99 -10.44 15.32
N TRP A 120 6.25 -10.52 14.01
CA TRP A 120 6.64 -9.40 13.17
C TRP A 120 5.50 -9.02 12.22
N ASN A 121 5.25 -7.72 12.10
CA ASN A 121 4.56 -7.20 10.94
C ASN A 121 5.54 -7.18 9.76
N ARG A 122 5.27 -8.05 8.79
CA ARG A 122 6.13 -8.32 7.63
C ARG A 122 5.93 -7.37 6.44
N LYS A 123 5.21 -6.26 6.65
CA LYS A 123 4.94 -5.25 5.60
C LYS A 123 6.12 -4.34 5.28
N GLY A 124 7.25 -4.50 5.97
CA GLY A 124 8.45 -3.73 5.68
C GLY A 124 8.94 -3.95 4.25
N LEU A 125 9.41 -2.89 3.61
CA LEU A 125 10.25 -2.99 2.40
C LEU A 125 11.67 -3.47 2.74
N ILE A 126 12.07 -3.28 4.00
CA ILE A 126 13.32 -3.76 4.58
C ILE A 126 12.97 -4.76 5.68
N SER A 127 13.65 -5.90 5.71
CA SER A 127 13.47 -6.92 6.74
C SER A 127 14.00 -6.45 8.10
N GLU A 128 13.69 -7.20 9.16
CA GLU A 128 14.22 -7.00 10.50
C GLU A 128 15.75 -7.06 10.56
N GLY A 129 16.38 -7.77 9.60
CA GLY A 129 17.83 -7.88 9.44
C GLY A 129 18.46 -6.77 8.58
N GLY A 130 17.66 -5.81 8.10
CA GLY A 130 18.15 -4.72 7.25
C GLY A 130 18.27 -5.06 5.75
N HIS A 131 17.73 -6.21 5.33
CA HIS A 131 17.77 -6.61 3.93
C HIS A 131 16.61 -6.00 3.14
N LYS A 132 16.92 -5.40 1.98
CA LYS A 132 15.90 -4.85 1.07
C LYS A 132 15.18 -5.99 0.35
N LYS A 133 13.85 -6.01 0.43
CA LYS A 133 12.98 -6.95 -0.30
C LYS A 133 12.75 -6.47 -1.73
N LYS A 134 12.26 -7.33 -2.62
CA LYS A 134 11.97 -6.97 -4.04
C LYS A 134 11.14 -5.70 -4.20
N ALA A 135 10.07 -5.54 -3.42
CA ALA A 135 9.20 -4.36 -3.46
C ALA A 135 9.93 -3.02 -3.16
N PHE A 136 11.06 -3.05 -2.45
CA PHE A 136 11.90 -1.85 -2.26
C PHE A 136 12.39 -1.31 -3.61
N GLY A 137 12.82 -2.21 -4.51
CA GLY A 137 13.28 -1.85 -5.84
C GLY A 137 12.17 -1.22 -6.69
N VAL A 138 10.95 -1.76 -6.60
CA VAL A 138 9.76 -1.24 -7.29
C VAL A 138 9.51 0.20 -6.86
N LEU A 139 9.35 0.45 -5.56
CA LEU A 139 9.05 1.78 -5.04
C LEU A 139 10.19 2.77 -5.33
N ARG A 140 11.45 2.36 -5.16
CA ARG A 140 12.62 3.20 -5.49
C ARG A 140 12.59 3.63 -6.96
N SER A 141 12.25 2.72 -7.87
CA SER A 141 12.21 3.01 -9.30
C SER A 141 11.09 3.99 -9.63
N TYR A 142 9.93 3.84 -8.99
CA TYR A 142 8.82 4.79 -9.14
C TYR A 142 9.18 6.19 -8.63
N TYR A 143 9.74 6.31 -7.43
CA TYR A 143 10.21 7.61 -6.92
C TYR A 143 11.34 8.23 -7.76
N GLY A 144 12.19 7.40 -8.38
CA GLY A 144 13.18 7.87 -9.35
C GLY A 144 12.52 8.55 -10.56
N LYS A 145 11.47 7.93 -11.12
CA LYS A 145 10.71 8.50 -12.25
C LYS A 145 10.00 9.80 -11.89
N LEU A 146 9.39 9.89 -10.70
CA LEU A 146 8.75 11.12 -10.25
C LEU A 146 9.75 12.29 -10.19
N LYS A 147 10.97 12.04 -9.70
CA LYS A 147 12.02 13.06 -9.64
C LYS A 147 12.53 13.50 -11.02
N GLU A 148 12.53 12.61 -12.00
CA GLU A 148 12.96 12.92 -13.38
C GLU A 148 11.89 13.67 -14.20
N GLY A 149 10.63 13.59 -13.77
CA GLY A 149 9.50 14.29 -14.39
C GLY A 149 9.23 15.70 -13.85
N GLU A 150 9.98 16.14 -12.82
CA GLU A 150 10.04 17.52 -12.32
C GLU A 150 11.09 18.34 -13.09
#